data_AF-A0A841PPA4-F1
#
_entry.id   AF-A0A841PPA4-F1
#
_cell.length_a   1.000
_cell.length_b   1.000
_cell.length_c   1.000
_cell.angle_alpha   90.00
_cell.angle_beta   90.00
_cell.angle_gamma   90.00
#
_symmetry.space_group_name_H-M   'P 1'
#
loop_
_entity.id
_entity.type
_entity.pdbx_description
1 polymer ?
#
loop_
_entity_poly.entity_id
_entity_poly.type
_entity_poly.pdbx_seq_one_letter_code
_entity_poly.pdbx_strand_id
1 'polypeptide(L)'
;MYMISPAAAVPAAAPLPLAQTGAAGAIFAAAGLLLLRLERGECIDAPKLRSAMEAAFGASDAAGAWDWKQAYDACEAATVLFLRKYGKALFHKAASPALRLSALSKIAGLMPTHTRRSEEAQTFQQFSTPIRLGLVAATAAAITPADRVLEPSAGTGLLAILAEIAGASLVLNELAETRAALLSCLFPAVSASGNWHLRSPLLQSRRLLPPPRPTG
;
A
#
# COMPACT_ATOMS: atom_id res chain seq x y z
N MET A 1 28.32 28.87 33.11
CA MET A 1 27.64 29.73 32.12
C MET A 1 26.90 28.81 31.16
N TYR A 2 25.59 28.61 31.39
CA TYR A 2 24.74 27.76 30.54
C TYR A 2 24.23 28.60 29.36
N MET A 3 24.59 28.23 28.14
CA MET A 3 24.07 28.83 26.91
C MET A 3 22.76 28.11 26.54
N ILE A 4 21.64 28.82 26.62
CA ILE A 4 20.36 28.38 26.07
C ILE A 4 20.37 28.73 24.57
N SER A 5 20.45 27.73 23.71
CA SER A 5 20.27 27.90 22.26
C SER A 5 18.78 28.08 21.93
N PRO A 6 18.43 28.95 20.96
CA PRO A 6 17.03 29.24 20.65
C PRO A 6 16.39 28.09 19.86
N ALA A 7 15.14 27.77 20.19
CA ALA A 7 14.33 26.82 19.46
C ALA A 7 13.97 27.41 18.08
N ALA A 8 14.55 26.85 17.01
CA ALA A 8 14.21 27.22 15.65
C ALA A 8 12.78 26.77 15.32
N ALA A 9 11.97 27.70 14.81
CA ALA A 9 10.62 27.42 14.33
C ALA A 9 10.66 26.43 13.15
N VAL A 10 9.71 25.50 13.17
CA VAL A 10 9.65 24.36 12.26
C VAL A 10 8.77 24.73 11.06
N PRO A 11 9.21 24.54 9.81
CA PRO A 11 8.32 24.71 8.67
C PRO A 11 7.34 23.53 8.60
N ALA A 12 6.05 23.84 8.45
CA ALA A 12 5.01 22.87 8.16
C ALA A 12 5.32 22.15 6.83
N ALA A 13 4.95 20.87 6.73
CA ALA A 13 5.09 20.10 5.49
C ALA A 13 4.47 20.88 4.32
N ALA A 14 5.25 21.07 3.25
CA ALA A 14 4.79 21.81 2.09
C ALA A 14 3.54 21.11 1.50
N PRO A 15 2.48 21.85 1.18
CA PRO A 15 1.29 21.28 0.55
C PRO A 15 1.67 20.61 -0.79
N LEU A 16 1.12 19.43 -1.04
CA LEU A 16 1.38 18.65 -2.24
C LEU A 16 0.91 19.39 -3.50
N PRO A 17 1.59 19.25 -4.65
CA PRO A 17 1.12 19.77 -5.92
C PRO A 17 -0.27 19.23 -6.27
N LEU A 18 -1.19 20.12 -6.65
CA LEU A 18 -2.59 19.78 -6.97
C LEU A 18 -2.73 18.65 -8.01
N ALA A 19 -1.81 18.58 -8.97
CA ALA A 19 -1.81 17.53 -10.00
C ALA A 19 -1.56 16.13 -9.43
N GLN A 20 -0.66 15.99 -8.45
CA GLN A 20 -0.36 14.70 -7.81
C GLN A 20 -1.51 14.27 -6.88
N THR A 21 -2.11 15.23 -6.18
CA THR A 21 -3.34 15.00 -5.41
C THR A 21 -4.51 14.60 -6.32
N GLY A 22 -4.63 15.22 -7.49
CA GLY A 22 -5.63 14.88 -8.50
C GLY A 22 -5.44 13.46 -9.05
N ALA A 23 -4.22 13.09 -9.41
CA ALA A 23 -3.89 11.74 -9.87
C ALA A 23 -4.17 10.68 -8.79
N ALA A 24 -3.78 10.93 -7.53
CA ALA A 24 -4.07 10.02 -6.42
C ALA A 24 -5.58 9.84 -6.19
N GLY A 25 -6.35 10.93 -6.26
CA GLY A 25 -7.81 10.89 -6.19
C GLY A 25 -8.43 10.07 -7.32
N ALA A 26 -7.95 10.24 -8.56
CA ALA A 26 -8.39 9.45 -9.70
C ALA A 26 -8.03 7.96 -9.58
N ILE A 27 -6.82 7.63 -9.11
CA ILE A 27 -6.41 6.24 -8.84
C ILE A 27 -7.33 5.62 -7.77
N PHE A 28 -7.61 6.34 -6.69
CA PHE A 28 -8.51 5.88 -5.63
C PHE A 28 -9.95 5.66 -6.14
N ALA A 29 -10.45 6.57 -7.00
CA ALA A 29 -11.76 6.42 -7.63
C ALA A 29 -11.80 5.19 -8.57
N ALA A 30 -10.77 4.99 -9.40
CA ALA A 30 -10.64 3.80 -10.24
C ALA A 30 -10.62 2.52 -9.38
N ALA A 31 -9.85 2.51 -8.28
CA ALA A 31 -9.80 1.40 -7.34
C ALA A 31 -11.18 1.05 -6.76
N GLY A 32 -12.03 2.05 -6.49
CA GLY A 32 -13.42 1.85 -6.09
C GLY A 32 -14.26 1.15 -7.16
N LEU A 33 -14.11 1.51 -8.44
CA LEU A 33 -14.79 0.83 -9.56
C LEU A 33 -14.31 -0.63 -9.71
N LEU A 34 -13.02 -0.87 -9.55
CA LEU A 34 -12.42 -2.20 -9.60
C LEU A 34 -12.85 -3.07 -8.40
N LEU A 35 -12.98 -2.49 -7.22
CA LEU A 35 -13.49 -3.18 -6.02
C LEU A 35 -14.86 -3.81 -6.27
N LEU A 36 -15.77 -3.11 -6.94
CA LEU A 36 -17.10 -3.65 -7.26
C LEU A 36 -17.02 -4.90 -8.15
N ARG A 37 -16.00 -5.01 -9.01
CA ARG A 37 -15.76 -6.20 -9.84
C ARG A 37 -15.16 -7.33 -9.01
N LEU A 38 -14.21 -6.99 -8.13
CA LEU A 38 -13.62 -7.94 -7.18
C LEU A 38 -14.66 -8.57 -6.27
N GLU A 39 -15.61 -7.79 -5.76
CA GLU A 39 -16.71 -8.25 -4.91
C GLU A 39 -17.60 -9.28 -5.63
N ARG A 40 -17.67 -9.23 -6.97
CA ARG A 40 -18.39 -10.20 -7.80
C ARG A 40 -17.53 -11.39 -8.23
N GLY A 41 -16.25 -11.43 -7.84
CA GLY A 41 -15.30 -12.45 -8.27
C GLY A 41 -14.93 -12.36 -9.75
N GLU A 42 -15.12 -11.20 -10.38
CA GLU A 42 -14.82 -11.00 -11.80
C GLU A 42 -13.31 -10.83 -12.03
N CYS A 43 -12.80 -11.47 -13.08
CA CYS A 43 -11.45 -11.20 -13.56
C CYS A 43 -11.38 -9.81 -14.21
N ILE A 44 -10.36 -9.03 -13.82
CA ILE A 44 -10.06 -7.70 -14.32
C ILE A 44 -9.03 -7.86 -15.44
N ASP A 45 -9.52 -7.89 -16.68
CA ASP A 45 -8.70 -7.84 -17.88
C ASP A 45 -8.33 -6.39 -18.26
N ALA A 46 -7.46 -6.24 -19.25
CA ALA A 46 -7.00 -4.93 -19.70
C ALA A 46 -8.15 -3.99 -20.17
N PRO A 47 -9.18 -4.45 -20.91
CA PRO A 47 -10.34 -3.62 -21.23
C PRO A 47 -11.10 -3.11 -19.99
N LYS A 48 -11.38 -3.96 -19.01
CA LYS A 48 -12.07 -3.56 -17.78
C LYS A 48 -11.25 -2.57 -16.96
N LEU A 49 -9.94 -2.80 -16.86
CA LEU A 49 -9.03 -1.88 -16.18
C LEU A 49 -9.01 -0.52 -16.89
N ARG A 50 -8.83 -0.50 -18.21
CA ARG A 50 -8.85 0.73 -19.01
C ARG A 50 -10.15 1.51 -18.81
N SER A 51 -11.30 0.83 -18.86
CA SER A 51 -12.61 1.47 -18.66
C SER A 51 -12.73 2.12 -17.27
N ALA A 52 -12.22 1.49 -16.21
CA ALA A 52 -12.21 2.09 -14.88
C ALA A 52 -11.29 3.30 -14.79
N MET A 53 -10.10 3.24 -15.42
CA MET A 53 -9.15 4.34 -15.46
C MET A 53 -9.71 5.53 -16.24
N GLU A 54 -10.27 5.31 -17.44
CA GLU A 54 -10.91 6.36 -18.25
C GLU A 54 -12.06 7.04 -17.53
N ALA A 55 -12.89 6.27 -16.83
CA ALA A 55 -13.99 6.82 -16.03
C ALA A 55 -13.50 7.71 -14.88
N ALA A 56 -12.36 7.37 -14.27
CA ALA A 56 -11.81 8.10 -13.12
C ALA A 56 -10.94 9.30 -13.51
N PHE A 57 -10.16 9.18 -14.60
CA PHE A 57 -9.29 10.24 -15.11
C PHE A 57 -9.98 11.16 -16.12
N GLY A 58 -11.12 10.75 -16.68
CA GLY A 58 -11.89 11.51 -17.65
C GLY A 58 -11.35 11.47 -19.09
N ALA A 59 -10.27 10.73 -19.35
CA ALA A 59 -9.65 10.59 -20.66
C ALA A 59 -8.82 9.30 -20.76
N SER A 60 -8.42 8.93 -21.99
CA SER A 60 -7.71 7.68 -22.30
C SER A 60 -6.21 7.74 -22.06
N ASP A 61 -5.57 6.56 -22.01
CA ASP A 61 -4.11 6.43 -21.98
C ASP A 61 -3.46 7.02 -23.25
N ALA A 62 -4.13 6.91 -24.40
CA ALA A 62 -3.68 7.52 -25.66
C ALA A 62 -3.66 9.05 -25.63
N ALA A 63 -4.49 9.68 -24.78
CA ALA A 63 -4.49 11.12 -24.54
C ALA A 63 -3.45 11.56 -23.49
N GLY A 64 -2.69 10.61 -22.92
CA GLY A 64 -1.71 10.88 -21.87
C GLY A 64 -2.31 11.21 -20.50
N ALA A 65 -3.60 10.91 -20.28
CA ALA A 65 -4.29 11.23 -19.04
C ALA A 65 -3.83 10.36 -17.86
N TRP A 66 -3.38 9.13 -18.15
CA TRP A 66 -2.83 8.19 -17.19
C TRP A 66 -1.91 7.18 -17.91
N ASP A 67 -1.05 6.54 -17.14
CA ASP A 67 -0.16 5.47 -17.61
C ASP A 67 -0.50 4.10 -17.00
N TRP A 68 0.07 3.04 -17.56
CA TRP A 68 -0.17 1.68 -17.09
C TRP A 68 0.34 1.42 -15.67
N LYS A 69 1.32 2.20 -15.18
CA LYS A 69 1.79 2.10 -13.80
C LYS A 69 0.71 2.58 -12.83
N GLN A 70 0.06 3.70 -13.12
CA GLN A 70 -1.08 4.19 -12.33
C GLN A 70 -2.26 3.21 -12.37
N ALA A 71 -2.46 2.52 -13.49
CA ALA A 71 -3.46 1.47 -13.60
C ALA A 71 -3.14 0.25 -12.71
N TYR A 72 -1.87 -0.13 -12.60
CA TYR A 72 -1.44 -1.17 -11.65
C TYR A 72 -1.58 -0.71 -10.19
N ASP A 73 -1.25 0.55 -9.88
CA ASP A 73 -1.48 1.13 -8.56
C ASP A 73 -2.98 1.09 -8.17
N ALA A 74 -3.89 1.30 -9.13
CA ALA A 74 -5.33 1.16 -8.92
C ALA A 74 -5.76 -0.28 -8.58
N CYS A 75 -5.16 -1.29 -9.22
CA CYS A 75 -5.41 -2.71 -8.91
C CYS A 75 -4.94 -3.08 -7.49
N GLU A 76 -3.76 -2.60 -7.09
CA GLU A 76 -3.26 -2.82 -5.73
C GLU A 76 -4.12 -2.10 -4.70
N ALA A 77 -4.50 -0.84 -4.96
CA ALA A 77 -5.43 -0.09 -4.13
C ALA A 77 -6.79 -0.79 -4.00
N ALA A 78 -7.33 -1.36 -5.08
CA ALA A 78 -8.57 -2.14 -5.03
C ALA A 78 -8.43 -3.38 -4.13
N THR A 79 -7.25 -4.02 -4.14
CA THR A 79 -6.93 -5.12 -3.23
C THR A 79 -6.89 -4.64 -1.77
N VAL A 80 -6.28 -3.48 -1.49
CA VAL A 80 -6.29 -2.87 -0.15
C VAL A 80 -7.71 -2.59 0.33
N LEU A 81 -8.55 -1.97 -0.51
CA LEU A 81 -9.94 -1.69 -0.16
C LEU A 81 -10.75 -2.97 0.10
N PHE A 82 -10.56 -4.00 -0.73
CA PHE A 82 -11.20 -5.30 -0.53
C PHE A 82 -10.79 -5.92 0.81
N LEU A 83 -9.49 -5.94 1.11
CA LEU A 83 -8.97 -6.51 2.35
C LEU A 83 -9.36 -5.68 3.58
N ARG A 84 -9.49 -4.36 3.47
CA ARG A 84 -10.03 -3.58 4.58
C ARG A 84 -11.46 -3.96 4.91
N LYS A 85 -12.29 -4.14 3.88
CA LYS A 85 -13.71 -4.46 4.05
C LYS A 85 -13.94 -5.91 4.50
N TYR A 86 -13.19 -6.86 3.94
CA TYR A 86 -13.46 -8.29 4.09
C TYR A 86 -12.35 -9.09 4.78
N GLY A 87 -11.16 -8.51 4.97
CA GLY A 87 -9.95 -9.22 5.39
C GLY A 87 -10.06 -9.90 6.76
N LYS A 88 -10.70 -9.25 7.75
CA LYS A 88 -10.94 -9.85 9.07
C LYS A 88 -11.80 -11.11 8.98
N ALA A 89 -12.92 -11.05 8.26
CA ALA A 89 -13.80 -12.20 8.04
C ALA A 89 -13.09 -13.30 7.23
N LEU A 90 -12.34 -12.90 6.19
CA LEU A 90 -11.55 -13.81 5.37
C LEU A 90 -10.52 -14.58 6.22
N PHE A 91 -9.78 -13.89 7.08
CA PHE A 91 -8.72 -14.49 7.91
C PHE A 91 -9.26 -15.25 9.11
N HIS A 92 -10.47 -14.92 9.59
CA HIS A 92 -11.19 -15.75 10.54
C HIS A 92 -11.56 -17.11 9.94
N LYS A 93 -12.06 -17.12 8.69
CA LYS A 93 -12.37 -18.36 7.95
C LYS A 93 -11.12 -19.13 7.52
N ALA A 94 -10.05 -18.42 7.13
CA ALA A 94 -8.76 -18.98 6.75
C ALA A 94 -7.79 -18.95 7.95
N ALA A 95 -7.97 -19.87 8.89
CA ALA A 95 -7.26 -19.84 10.17
C ALA A 95 -5.74 -19.99 10.06
N SER A 96 -5.23 -20.74 9.07
CA SER A 96 -3.80 -20.96 8.87
C SER A 96 -3.17 -20.01 7.84
N PRO A 97 -1.87 -19.69 7.95
CA PRO A 97 -1.16 -18.88 6.95
C PRO A 97 -1.26 -19.44 5.53
N ALA A 98 -1.23 -20.76 5.36
CA ALA A 98 -1.37 -21.41 4.06
C ALA A 98 -2.77 -21.18 3.44
N LEU A 99 -3.84 -21.24 4.24
CA LEU A 99 -5.19 -20.95 3.76
C LEU A 99 -5.36 -19.47 3.40
N ARG A 100 -4.77 -18.55 4.19
CA ARG A 100 -4.76 -17.12 3.88
C ARG A 100 -4.01 -16.86 2.57
N LEU A 101 -2.86 -17.51 2.38
CA LEU A 101 -2.09 -17.41 1.14
C LEU A 101 -2.88 -17.92 -0.06
N SER A 102 -3.60 -19.04 0.08
CA SER A 102 -4.50 -19.55 -0.97
C SER A 102 -5.60 -18.55 -1.31
N ALA A 103 -6.25 -17.96 -0.31
CA ALA A 103 -7.29 -16.96 -0.52
C ALA A 103 -6.76 -15.70 -1.23
N LEU A 104 -5.62 -15.16 -0.76
CA LEU A 104 -4.98 -14.02 -1.40
C LEU A 104 -4.48 -14.35 -2.81
N SER A 105 -4.05 -15.59 -3.06
CA SER A 105 -3.66 -16.03 -4.41
C SER A 105 -4.82 -16.05 -5.38
N LYS A 106 -6.03 -16.42 -4.91
CA LYS A 106 -7.25 -16.34 -5.73
C LYS A 106 -7.60 -14.90 -6.07
N ILE A 107 -7.53 -13.98 -5.10
CA ILE A 107 -7.78 -12.55 -5.32
C ILE A 107 -6.76 -11.97 -6.30
N ALA A 108 -5.46 -12.24 -6.09
CA ALA A 108 -4.41 -11.80 -7.00
C ALA A 108 -4.55 -12.39 -8.42
N GLY A 109 -5.11 -13.60 -8.54
CA GLY A 109 -5.40 -14.23 -9.83
C GLY A 109 -6.54 -13.57 -10.62
N LEU A 110 -7.33 -12.67 -10.00
CA LEU A 110 -8.32 -11.85 -10.68
C LEU A 110 -7.73 -10.55 -11.25
N MET A 111 -6.48 -10.22 -10.90
CA MET A 111 -5.80 -9.02 -11.40
C MET A 111 -5.13 -9.29 -12.75
N PRO A 112 -4.94 -8.26 -13.59
CA PRO A 112 -4.18 -8.41 -14.81
C PRO A 112 -2.73 -8.78 -14.48
N THR A 113 -2.16 -9.72 -15.22
CA THR A 113 -0.72 -10.00 -15.15
C THR A 113 0.04 -8.79 -15.67
N HIS A 114 1.11 -8.38 -14.96
CA HIS A 114 1.98 -7.28 -15.38
C HIS A 114 2.84 -7.76 -16.58
N THR A 115 2.21 -7.95 -17.74
CA THR A 115 2.82 -8.49 -18.96
C THR A 115 3.52 -7.42 -19.79
N ARG A 116 3.23 -6.14 -19.52
CA ARG A 116 3.92 -5.01 -20.12
C ARG A 116 5.10 -4.66 -19.22
N ARG A 117 6.28 -5.23 -19.51
CA ARG A 117 7.57 -4.78 -18.96
C ARG A 117 7.71 -3.29 -19.26
N SER A 118 7.48 -2.43 -18.27
CA SER A 118 7.87 -1.03 -18.32
C SER A 118 9.35 -0.94 -17.99
N GLU A 119 10.13 -0.36 -18.89
CA GLU A 119 11.57 -0.14 -18.71
C GLU A 119 11.85 0.66 -17.42
N GLU A 120 10.89 1.45 -16.92
CA GLU A 120 10.95 2.19 -15.65
C GLU A 120 10.89 1.30 -14.39
N ALA A 121 10.22 0.13 -14.44
CA ALA A 121 10.22 -0.83 -13.33
C ALA A 121 11.62 -1.44 -13.12
N GLN A 122 12.40 -1.53 -14.21
CA GLN A 122 13.80 -1.97 -14.19
C GLN A 122 14.72 -0.90 -13.60
N THR A 123 14.46 0.38 -13.86
CA THR A 123 15.30 1.51 -13.43
C THR A 123 15.16 1.84 -11.95
N PHE A 124 13.96 1.71 -11.36
CA PHE A 124 13.71 2.05 -9.96
C PHE A 124 13.54 0.84 -9.02
N GLN A 125 13.75 -0.39 -9.52
CA GLN A 125 13.51 -1.65 -8.79
C GLN A 125 12.17 -1.65 -8.03
N GLN A 126 11.13 -1.07 -8.63
CA GLN A 126 9.81 -0.99 -8.01
C GLN A 126 9.06 -2.31 -8.21
N PHE A 127 9.57 -3.38 -7.61
CA PHE A 127 8.77 -4.57 -7.36
C PHE A 127 7.86 -4.26 -6.20
N SER A 128 6.61 -3.90 -6.46
CA SER A 128 5.58 -3.91 -5.42
C SER A 128 5.67 -5.25 -4.71
N THR A 129 5.70 -5.25 -3.37
CA THR A 129 5.62 -6.50 -2.61
C THR A 129 4.27 -7.13 -2.95
N PRO A 130 4.21 -8.20 -3.78
CA PRO A 130 2.93 -8.78 -4.14
C PRO A 130 2.24 -9.19 -2.84
N ILE A 131 0.93 -9.01 -2.74
CA ILE A 131 0.18 -9.24 -1.48
C ILE A 131 0.49 -10.60 -0.81
N ARG A 132 0.90 -11.59 -1.62
CA ARG A 132 1.42 -12.89 -1.17
C ARG A 132 2.72 -12.78 -0.35
N LEU A 133 3.73 -12.03 -0.82
CA LEU A 133 4.96 -11.78 -0.07
C LEU A 133 4.68 -10.92 1.17
N GLY A 134 3.75 -9.97 1.08
CA GLY A 134 3.30 -9.21 2.25
C GLY A 134 2.76 -10.13 3.35
N LEU A 135 1.95 -11.14 2.98
CA LEU A 135 1.45 -12.12 3.95
C LEU A 135 2.58 -12.97 4.56
N VAL A 136 3.55 -13.40 3.74
CA VAL A 136 4.71 -14.15 4.23
C VAL A 136 5.51 -13.31 5.23
N ALA A 137 5.78 -12.04 4.91
CA ALA A 137 6.48 -11.11 5.78
C ALA A 137 5.71 -10.87 7.09
N ALA A 138 4.41 -10.59 7.01
CA ALA A 138 3.56 -10.38 8.18
C ALA A 138 3.49 -11.62 9.08
N THR A 139 3.44 -12.81 8.48
CA THR A 139 3.44 -14.09 9.20
C THR A 139 4.79 -14.35 9.86
N ALA A 140 5.90 -14.13 9.14
CA ALA A 140 7.25 -14.33 9.66
C ALA A 140 7.57 -13.35 10.80
N ALA A 141 7.09 -12.11 10.70
CA ALA A 141 7.20 -11.10 11.75
C ALA A 141 6.27 -11.36 12.95
N ALA A 142 5.33 -12.31 12.84
CA ALA A 142 4.34 -12.64 13.87
C ALA A 142 3.59 -11.40 14.39
N ILE A 143 3.14 -10.52 13.48
CA ILE A 143 2.51 -9.24 13.83
C ILE A 143 1.27 -9.44 14.71
N THR A 144 1.18 -8.65 15.76
CA THR A 144 0.11 -8.62 16.77
C THR A 144 -0.44 -7.21 16.97
N PRO A 145 -1.57 -7.04 17.68
CA PRO A 145 -2.06 -5.71 18.05
C PRO A 145 -1.12 -4.89 18.94
N ALA A 146 -0.13 -5.52 19.59
CA ALA A 146 0.86 -4.81 20.40
C ALA A 146 1.96 -4.16 19.55
N ASP A 147 2.02 -4.46 18.25
CA ASP A 147 3.07 -3.99 17.36
C ASP A 147 2.75 -2.63 16.73
N ARG A 148 3.82 -1.91 16.43
CA ARG A 148 3.81 -0.72 15.58
C ARG A 148 4.65 -1.01 14.34
N VAL A 149 3.99 -1.13 13.20
CA VAL A 149 4.63 -1.50 11.93
C VAL A 149 5.05 -0.24 11.19
N LEU A 150 6.35 -0.16 10.92
CA LEU A 150 6.94 0.85 10.05
C LEU A 150 7.17 0.23 8.67
N GLU A 151 6.53 0.77 7.65
CA GLU A 151 6.73 0.34 6.26
C GLU A 151 7.47 1.45 5.49
N PRO A 152 8.81 1.37 5.38
CA PRO A 152 9.57 2.28 4.51
C PRO A 152 9.30 1.91 3.05
N SER A 153 8.87 2.88 2.24
CA SER A 153 8.42 2.69 0.86
C SER A 153 7.19 1.78 0.79
N ALA A 154 6.12 2.23 1.45
CA ALA A 154 4.87 1.49 1.58
C ALA A 154 4.14 1.20 0.25
N GLY A 155 4.54 1.85 -0.85
CA GLY A 155 3.89 1.71 -2.14
C GLY A 155 2.42 2.08 -2.05
N THR A 156 1.55 1.12 -2.33
CA THR A 156 0.09 1.25 -2.21
C THR A 156 -0.46 0.71 -0.87
N GLY A 157 0.39 0.14 0.00
CA GLY A 157 0.02 -0.31 1.35
C GLY A 157 -0.43 -1.78 1.44
N LEU A 158 0.06 -2.66 0.56
CA LEU A 158 -0.30 -4.09 0.58
C LEU A 158 0.20 -4.82 1.83
N LEU A 159 1.35 -4.46 2.41
CA LEU A 159 1.76 -4.99 3.72
C LEU A 159 1.05 -4.26 4.86
N ALA A 160 0.92 -2.93 4.76
CA ALA A 160 0.18 -2.10 5.71
C ALA A 160 -1.23 -2.65 6.01
N ILE A 161 -2.00 -3.03 4.99
CA ILE A 161 -3.35 -3.57 5.21
C ILE A 161 -3.35 -4.89 5.97
N LEU A 162 -2.32 -5.73 5.78
CA LEU A 162 -2.19 -7.00 6.51
C LEU A 162 -1.86 -6.76 7.98
N ALA A 163 -0.98 -5.79 8.26
CA ALA A 163 -0.67 -5.34 9.60
C ALA A 163 -1.90 -4.71 10.30
N GLU A 164 -2.67 -3.89 9.58
CA GLU A 164 -3.93 -3.31 10.08
C GLU A 164 -4.98 -4.39 10.41
N ILE A 165 -5.12 -5.43 9.56
CA ILE A 165 -6.00 -6.57 9.83
C ILE A 165 -5.56 -7.33 11.09
N ALA A 166 -4.25 -7.45 11.32
CA ALA A 166 -3.68 -8.02 12.54
C ALA A 166 -3.86 -7.13 13.78
N GLY A 167 -4.39 -5.92 13.63
CA GLY A 167 -4.63 -4.96 14.70
C GLY A 167 -3.44 -4.08 15.06
N ALA A 168 -2.34 -4.15 14.31
CA ALA A 168 -1.16 -3.35 14.57
C ALA A 168 -1.39 -1.88 14.20
N SER A 169 -0.69 -1.00 14.91
CA SER A 169 -0.63 0.42 14.54
C SER A 169 0.38 0.64 13.40
N LEU A 170 0.12 1.62 12.54
CA LEU A 170 0.91 1.83 11.31
C LEU A 170 1.68 3.14 11.33
N VAL A 171 2.85 3.12 10.69
CA VAL A 171 3.60 4.29 10.25
C VAL A 171 4.03 4.03 8.82
N LEU A 172 3.50 4.82 7.89
CA LEU A 172 3.72 4.63 6.46
C LEU A 172 4.55 5.78 5.89
N ASN A 173 5.57 5.43 5.12
CA ASN A 173 6.38 6.39 4.39
C ASN A 173 6.47 5.96 2.92
N GLU A 174 6.28 6.91 2.00
CA GLU A 174 6.41 6.70 0.57
C GLU A 174 7.06 7.93 -0.05
N LEU A 175 8.04 7.70 -0.93
CA LEU A 175 8.81 8.74 -1.60
C LEU A 175 8.09 9.27 -2.83
N ALA A 176 7.38 8.38 -3.56
CA ALA A 176 6.59 8.79 -4.71
C ALA A 176 5.35 9.56 -4.26
N GLU A 177 5.27 10.84 -4.59
CA GLU A 177 4.29 11.77 -4.03
C GLU A 177 2.85 11.35 -4.34
N THR A 178 2.57 10.87 -5.57
CA THR A 178 1.26 10.35 -5.95
C THR A 178 0.85 9.16 -5.08
N ARG A 179 1.79 8.26 -4.75
CA ARG A 179 1.51 7.10 -3.88
C ARG A 179 1.38 7.51 -2.42
N ALA A 180 2.15 8.49 -1.95
CA ALA A 180 1.98 9.06 -0.61
C ALA A 180 0.59 9.71 -0.43
N ALA A 181 0.12 10.43 -1.45
CA ALA A 181 -1.24 10.98 -1.49
C ALA A 181 -2.30 9.86 -1.54
N LEU A 182 -2.08 8.82 -2.36
CA LEU A 182 -2.97 7.65 -2.43
C LEU A 182 -3.05 6.91 -1.09
N LEU A 183 -1.93 6.74 -0.39
CA LEU A 183 -1.90 6.16 0.96
C LEU A 183 -2.71 6.99 1.96
N SER A 184 -2.75 8.32 1.81
CA SER A 184 -3.60 9.17 2.66
C SER A 184 -5.08 8.94 2.39
N CYS A 185 -5.47 8.65 1.14
CA CYS A 185 -6.83 8.21 0.80
C CYS A 185 -7.11 6.79 1.31
N LEU A 186 -6.14 5.89 1.19
CA LEU A 186 -6.24 4.49 1.57
C LEU A 186 -6.05 4.26 3.07
N PHE A 187 -5.53 5.16 3.87
CA PHE A 187 -5.31 4.98 5.32
C PHE A 187 -5.53 6.31 6.05
N PRO A 188 -6.75 6.86 6.04
CA PRO A 188 -7.00 8.22 6.54
C PRO A 188 -6.74 8.38 8.06
N ALA A 189 -6.72 7.28 8.81
CA ALA A 189 -6.40 7.27 10.23
C ALA A 189 -4.89 7.22 10.54
N VAL A 190 -4.03 7.14 9.51
CA VAL A 190 -2.57 7.01 9.64
C VAL A 190 -1.90 8.25 9.05
N SER A 191 -1.05 8.92 9.82
CA SER A 191 -0.23 10.02 9.28
C SER A 191 0.87 9.45 8.38
N ALA A 192 0.73 9.60 7.06
CA ALA A 192 1.83 9.37 6.12
C ALA A 192 2.78 10.58 6.15
N SER A 193 4.09 10.39 6.39
CA SER A 193 5.07 11.49 6.35
C SER A 193 6.20 11.19 5.38
N GLY A 194 6.37 12.01 4.34
CA GLY A 194 7.35 11.81 3.27
C GLY A 194 8.76 12.35 3.51
N ASN A 195 9.20 12.57 4.75
CA ASN A 195 10.53 13.15 4.99
C ASN A 195 11.22 12.59 6.26
N TRP A 196 12.22 11.73 6.04
CA TRP A 196 12.93 10.97 7.08
C TRP A 196 14.12 11.73 7.70
N HIS A 197 14.47 12.91 7.20
CA HIS A 197 15.76 13.50 7.52
C HIS A 197 15.85 14.37 8.77
N LEU A 198 14.75 14.78 9.43
CA LEU A 198 14.85 15.79 10.50
C LEU A 198 14.05 15.53 11.77
N ARG A 199 13.38 14.38 11.96
CA ARG A 199 12.50 14.19 13.13
C ARG A 199 12.41 12.77 13.65
N SER A 200 13.20 12.48 14.69
CA SER A 200 12.71 12.01 16.02
C SER A 200 13.57 10.90 16.66
N PRO A 201 13.58 10.78 18.00
CA PRO A 201 14.29 9.73 18.76
C PRO A 201 13.74 8.29 18.59
N LEU A 202 12.98 8.03 17.52
CA LEU A 202 12.12 6.85 17.32
C LEU A 202 12.89 5.53 17.03
N LEU A 203 14.22 5.53 17.12
CA LEU A 203 15.07 4.36 16.88
C LEU A 203 15.27 3.46 18.11
N GLN A 204 14.65 3.73 19.25
CA GLN A 204 14.91 2.99 20.49
C GLN A 204 14.04 1.75 20.75
N SER A 205 13.23 1.28 19.80
CA SER A 205 12.49 0.03 19.99
C SER A 205 12.49 -0.85 18.74
N ARG A 206 13.67 -1.37 18.38
CA ARG A 206 13.80 -2.53 17.49
C ARG A 206 13.51 -3.81 18.29
N ARG A 207 12.46 -4.55 17.95
CA ARG A 207 12.51 -6.01 18.09
C ARG A 207 13.25 -6.55 16.88
N LEU A 208 14.44 -7.10 17.09
CA LEU A 208 15.06 -8.02 16.13
C LEU A 208 14.24 -9.32 16.16
N LEU A 209 14.04 -9.91 14.98
CA LEU A 209 13.39 -11.22 14.81
C LEU A 209 14.06 -12.23 15.79
N PRO A 210 13.31 -12.88 16.70
CA PRO A 210 13.91 -13.92 17.53
C PRO A 210 14.31 -15.12 16.65
N PRO A 211 15.47 -15.76 16.91
CA PRO A 211 15.89 -16.92 16.12
C PRO A 211 14.88 -18.08 16.27
N PRO A 212 14.73 -18.93 15.23
CA PRO A 212 13.83 -20.07 15.29
C PRO A 212 14.24 -21.01 16.43
N ARG A 213 13.25 -21.46 17.21
CA ARG A 213 13.51 -22.41 18.30
C ARG A 213 13.92 -23.77 17.72
N PRO A 214 14.96 -24.43 18.27
CA PRO A 214 15.29 -25.78 17.87
C PRO A 214 14.15 -26.72 18.25
N THR A 215 13.71 -27.53 17.30
CA THR A 215 12.85 -28.68 17.53
C THR A 215 13.67 -29.73 18.27
N GLY A 216 13.30 -30.02 19.51
CA GLY A 216 13.73 -31.23 20.22
C GLY A 216 12.92 -32.44 19.80
#